data_AF-A0A8R1EMJ8-F1
#
_entry.id   AF-A0A8R1EMJ8-F1
#
_cell.length_a   1.000
_cell.length_b   1.000
_cell.length_c   1.000
_cell.angle_alpha   90.00
_cell.angle_beta   90.00
_cell.angle_gamma   90.00
#
_symmetry.space_group_name_H-M   'P 1'
#
loop_
_entity.id
_entity.type
_entity.pdbx_description
1 polymer ?
#
loop_
_entity_poly.entity_id
_entity_poly.type
_entity_poly.pdbx_seq_one_letter_code
_entity_poly.pdbx_strand_id
1 'polypeptide(L)'
;MPSESSTILSMSEMHKVQNARSKYDDYNSKRNELLEEIGELENTIKFIKETSKTIDELNKEKEEHSEIIQLINQDKHDLEREISAAETEKKEKESKIVRKYEILLKLMEQTNDRLKESGIDVAINQDDLPQTNLKIEPSTAPATPVLSGGLPSPFPNFNFKQLFQPMFLEQLGGAFPSTPPTQFRPPPHMAAAMQHHQLKVTDHQSPPMKTCQSCFQQIHRNAPICPMCKSKSRSKNPKKPKRKDA
;
A
#
# COMPACT_ATOMS: atom_id res chain seq x y z
N MET A 1 27.56 -59.03 -74.21
CA MET A 1 28.27 -58.02 -73.40
C MET A 1 27.83 -56.65 -73.91
N PRO A 2 26.80 -56.02 -73.31
CA PRO A 2 26.38 -54.69 -73.70
C PRO A 2 27.34 -53.65 -73.10
N SER A 3 27.91 -52.81 -73.96
CA SER A 3 28.85 -51.76 -73.62
C SER A 3 28.12 -50.61 -72.91
N GLU A 4 28.46 -50.35 -71.65
CA GLU A 4 28.01 -49.16 -70.93
C GLU A 4 28.59 -47.91 -71.61
N SER A 5 27.75 -47.21 -72.37
CA SER A 5 28.09 -45.90 -72.93
C SER A 5 28.11 -44.86 -71.80
N SER A 6 29.26 -44.67 -71.16
CA SER A 6 29.52 -43.49 -70.33
C SER A 6 29.36 -42.24 -71.19
N THR A 7 28.25 -41.54 -70.98
CA THR A 7 27.96 -40.29 -71.67
C THR A 7 28.85 -39.20 -71.06
N ILE A 8 29.95 -38.87 -71.72
CA ILE A 8 30.83 -37.77 -71.29
C ILE A 8 30.08 -36.46 -71.59
N LEU A 9 29.64 -35.77 -70.53
CA LEU A 9 28.99 -34.46 -70.64
C LEU A 9 29.97 -33.44 -71.27
N SER A 10 29.47 -32.67 -72.22
CA SER A 10 30.22 -31.58 -72.84
C SER A 10 30.56 -30.50 -71.81
N MET A 11 31.69 -29.80 -71.99
CA MET A 11 32.09 -28.66 -71.15
C MET A 11 30.97 -27.62 -70.99
N SER A 12 30.17 -27.39 -72.03
CA SER A 12 29.01 -26.49 -71.98
C SER A 12 27.92 -26.98 -71.02
N GLU A 13 27.69 -28.29 -70.97
CA GLU A 13 26.69 -28.92 -70.09
C GLU A 13 27.17 -28.87 -68.64
N MET A 14 28.46 -29.09 -68.40
CA MET A 14 29.05 -28.95 -67.07
C MET A 14 28.93 -27.52 -66.51
N HIS A 15 29.16 -26.50 -67.36
CA HIS A 15 28.96 -25.10 -66.97
C HIS A 15 27.50 -24.77 -66.64
N LYS A 16 26.54 -25.36 -67.37
CA LYS A 16 25.10 -25.19 -67.07
C LYS A 16 24.75 -25.80 -65.71
N VAL A 17 25.25 -27.01 -65.42
CA VAL A 17 25.04 -27.68 -64.13
C VAL A 17 25.66 -26.89 -62.99
N GLN A 18 26.88 -26.36 -63.16
CA GLN A 18 27.53 -25.52 -62.15
C GLN A 18 26.74 -24.24 -61.85
N ASN A 19 26.25 -23.55 -62.89
CA ASN A 19 25.42 -22.36 -62.72
C ASN A 19 24.08 -22.68 -62.03
N ALA A 20 23.42 -23.78 -62.42
CA ALA A 20 22.21 -24.24 -61.76
C ALA A 20 22.44 -24.56 -60.27
N ARG A 21 23.57 -25.19 -59.95
CA ARG A 21 23.98 -25.47 -58.57
C ARG A 21 24.20 -24.20 -57.77
N SER A 22 24.94 -23.22 -58.31
CA SER A 22 25.16 -21.93 -57.65
C SER A 22 23.84 -21.24 -57.32
N LYS A 23 22.91 -21.18 -58.27
CA LYS A 23 21.58 -20.58 -58.05
C LYS A 23 20.76 -21.33 -57.00
N TYR A 24 20.88 -22.66 -56.94
CA TYR A 24 20.21 -23.47 -55.93
C TYR A 24 20.78 -23.22 -54.53
N ASP A 25 22.10 -23.06 -54.42
CA ASP A 25 22.77 -22.74 -53.16
C ASP A 25 22.39 -21.32 -52.68
N ASP A 26 22.36 -20.33 -53.58
CA ASP A 26 21.89 -18.97 -53.29
C ASP A 26 20.43 -18.96 -52.80
N TYR A 27 19.56 -19.71 -53.50
CA TYR A 27 18.16 -19.87 -53.10
C TYR A 27 18.03 -20.50 -51.71
N ASN A 28 18.80 -21.55 -51.42
CA ASN A 28 18.77 -22.19 -50.11
C ASN A 28 19.26 -21.25 -49.00
N SER A 29 20.29 -20.43 -49.27
CA SER A 29 20.76 -19.41 -48.33
C SER A 29 19.62 -18.44 -48.00
N LYS A 30 18.96 -17.89 -49.02
CA LYS A 30 17.83 -16.96 -48.83
C LYS A 30 16.62 -17.59 -48.17
N ARG A 31 16.32 -18.85 -48.48
CA ARG A 31 15.26 -19.60 -47.80
C ARG A 31 15.57 -19.76 -46.31
N ASN A 32 16.81 -20.08 -45.95
CA ASN A 32 17.18 -20.28 -44.55
C ASN A 32 17.18 -18.97 -43.76
N GLU A 33 17.67 -17.86 -44.35
CA GLU A 33 17.54 -16.52 -43.77
C GLU A 33 16.06 -16.18 -43.49
N LEU A 34 15.17 -16.42 -44.45
CA LEU A 34 13.74 -16.15 -44.27
C LEU A 34 13.11 -17.03 -43.17
N LEU A 35 13.53 -18.29 -43.04
CA LEU A 35 13.03 -19.17 -41.97
C LEU A 35 13.46 -18.69 -40.58
N GLU A 36 14.66 -18.12 -40.45
CA GLU A 36 15.14 -17.52 -39.22
C GLU A 36 14.31 -16.28 -38.86
N GLU A 37 14.09 -15.36 -39.81
CA GLU A 37 13.24 -14.18 -39.62
C GLU A 37 11.79 -14.54 -39.24
N ILE A 38 11.23 -15.58 -39.86
CA ILE A 38 9.89 -16.08 -39.49
C ILE A 38 9.88 -16.57 -38.04
N GLY A 39 10.90 -17.32 -37.62
CA GLY A 39 11.02 -17.78 -36.23
C GLY A 39 11.14 -16.63 -35.22
N GLU A 40 11.91 -15.58 -35.55
CA GLU A 40 12.01 -14.37 -34.73
C GLU A 40 10.68 -13.62 -34.61
N LEU A 41 9.95 -13.51 -35.73
CA LEU A 41 8.62 -12.90 -35.76
C LEU A 41 7.62 -13.68 -34.88
N GLU A 42 7.59 -15.01 -34.99
CA GLU A 42 6.72 -15.87 -34.17
C GLU A 42 7.03 -15.71 -32.67
N ASN A 43 8.30 -15.65 -32.30
CA ASN A 43 8.72 -15.40 -30.92
C ASN A 43 8.28 -14.01 -30.44
N THR A 44 8.40 -13.00 -31.28
CA THR A 44 7.96 -11.63 -30.96
C THR A 44 6.44 -11.56 -30.76
N ILE A 45 5.66 -12.22 -31.62
CA ILE A 45 4.20 -12.33 -31.49
C ILE A 45 3.84 -12.99 -30.15
N LYS A 46 4.51 -14.09 -29.80
CA LYS A 46 4.29 -14.78 -28.53
C LYS A 46 4.59 -13.88 -27.33
N PHE A 47 5.72 -13.17 -27.36
CA PHE A 47 6.10 -12.23 -26.31
C PHE A 47 5.09 -11.09 -26.13
N ILE A 48 4.62 -10.51 -27.24
CA ILE A 48 3.58 -9.46 -27.21
C ILE A 48 2.29 -10.00 -26.57
N LYS A 49 1.87 -11.22 -26.95
CA LYS A 49 0.67 -11.85 -26.39
C LYS A 49 0.79 -12.09 -24.88
N GLU A 50 1.93 -12.61 -24.43
CA GLU A 50 2.18 -12.84 -23.00
C GLU A 50 2.20 -11.52 -22.22
N THR A 51 2.85 -10.48 -22.76
CA THR A 51 2.89 -9.15 -22.15
C THR A 51 1.50 -8.52 -22.06
N SER A 52 0.69 -8.63 -23.12
CA SER A 52 -0.70 -8.16 -23.12
C SER A 52 -1.53 -8.85 -22.04
N LYS A 53 -1.39 -10.17 -21.90
CA LYS A 53 -2.08 -10.94 -20.85
C LYS A 53 -1.72 -10.47 -19.45
N THR A 54 -0.43 -10.20 -19.19
CA THR A 54 0.01 -9.66 -17.90
C THR A 54 -0.56 -8.27 -17.64
N ILE A 55 -0.66 -7.41 -18.65
CA ILE A 55 -1.30 -6.09 -18.52
C ILE A 55 -2.77 -6.25 -18.12
N ASP A 56 -3.50 -7.18 -18.74
CA ASP A 56 -4.90 -7.44 -18.41
C ASP A 56 -5.08 -7.95 -16.98
N GLU A 57 -4.20 -8.86 -16.53
CA GLU A 57 -4.18 -9.36 -15.16
C GLU A 57 -3.93 -8.23 -14.15
N LEU A 58 -2.96 -7.35 -14.41
CA LEU A 58 -2.66 -6.19 -13.55
C LEU A 58 -3.82 -5.19 -13.50
N ASN A 59 -4.52 -4.97 -14.62
CA ASN A 59 -5.69 -4.10 -14.65
C ASN A 59 -6.85 -4.68 -13.83
N LYS A 60 -7.03 -6.02 -13.86
CA LYS A 60 -8.02 -6.70 -13.03
C LYS A 60 -7.70 -6.55 -11.55
N GLU A 61 -6.46 -6.79 -11.15
CA GLU A 61 -6.02 -6.60 -9.75
C GLU A 61 -6.18 -5.15 -9.29
N LYS A 62 -5.89 -4.18 -10.17
CA LYS A 62 -6.11 -2.76 -9.89
C LYS A 62 -7.58 -2.46 -9.60
N GLU A 63 -8.50 -3.02 -10.38
CA GLU A 63 -9.94 -2.83 -10.18
C GLU A 63 -10.41 -3.46 -8.86
N GLU A 64 -9.98 -4.69 -8.56
CA GLU A 64 -10.26 -5.36 -7.29
C GLU A 64 -9.74 -4.53 -6.10
N HIS A 65 -8.53 -3.97 -6.18
CA HIS A 65 -8.01 -3.05 -5.15
C HIS A 65 -8.83 -1.76 -5.04
N SER A 66 -9.31 -1.21 -6.16
CA SER A 66 -10.18 -0.02 -6.18
C SER A 66 -11.47 -0.27 -5.40
N GLU A 67 -12.11 -1.43 -5.61
CA GLU A 67 -13.32 -1.85 -4.89
C GLU A 67 -13.08 -1.98 -3.37
N ILE A 68 -11.97 -2.60 -2.97
CA ILE A 68 -11.59 -2.72 -1.56
C ILE A 68 -11.40 -1.34 -0.91
N ILE A 69 -10.76 -0.41 -1.60
CA ILE A 69 -10.57 0.96 -1.09
C ILE A 69 -11.90 1.67 -0.92
N GLN A 70 -12.84 1.49 -1.85
CA GLN A 70 -14.19 2.06 -1.72
C GLN A 70 -14.91 1.52 -0.48
N LEU A 71 -14.82 0.21 -0.23
CA LEU A 71 -15.42 -0.41 0.96
C LEU A 71 -14.81 0.14 2.26
N ILE A 72 -13.48 0.25 2.33
CA ILE A 72 -12.79 0.81 3.51
C ILE A 72 -13.26 2.24 3.79
N ASN A 73 -13.44 3.06 2.74
CA ASN A 73 -13.93 4.42 2.91
C ASN A 73 -15.39 4.45 3.39
N GLN A 74 -16.22 3.52 2.92
CA GLN A 74 -17.60 3.38 3.40
C GLN A 74 -17.64 2.99 4.87
N ASP A 75 -16.89 1.96 5.27
CA ASP A 75 -16.79 1.51 6.67
C ASP A 75 -16.29 2.63 7.58
N LYS A 76 -15.29 3.40 7.13
CA LYS A 76 -14.80 4.58 7.85
C LYS A 76 -15.93 5.58 8.11
N HIS A 77 -16.71 5.92 7.09
CA HIS A 77 -17.82 6.87 7.24
C HIS A 77 -18.91 6.35 8.17
N ASP A 78 -19.19 5.05 8.15
CA ASP A 78 -20.18 4.45 9.03
C ASP A 78 -19.71 4.43 10.48
N LEU A 79 -18.44 4.14 10.74
CA LEU A 79 -17.84 4.24 12.08
C LEU A 79 -17.80 5.68 12.60
N GLU A 80 -17.45 6.66 11.76
CA GLU A 80 -17.49 8.09 12.12
C GLU A 80 -18.90 8.52 12.54
N ARG A 81 -19.92 8.04 11.83
CA ARG A 81 -21.33 8.28 12.15
C ARG A 81 -21.74 7.65 13.47
N GLU A 82 -21.36 6.40 13.72
CA GLU A 82 -21.67 5.69 14.96
C GLU A 82 -21.03 6.35 16.18
N ILE A 83 -19.76 6.77 16.06
CA ILE A 83 -19.07 7.55 17.10
C ILE A 83 -19.84 8.84 17.40
N SER A 84 -20.22 9.60 16.36
CA SER A 84 -20.97 10.85 16.53
C SER A 84 -22.33 10.64 17.22
N ALA A 85 -23.03 9.55 16.87
CA ALA A 85 -24.28 9.18 17.52
C ALA A 85 -24.07 8.83 19.01
N ALA A 86 -23.03 8.04 19.32
CA ALA A 86 -22.69 7.66 20.69
C ALA A 86 -22.27 8.87 21.55
N GLU A 87 -21.51 9.82 20.99
CA GLU A 87 -21.15 11.07 21.67
C GLU A 87 -22.39 11.93 21.97
N THR A 88 -23.34 11.98 21.03
CA THR A 88 -24.61 12.69 21.21
C THR A 88 -25.45 12.05 22.33
N GLU A 89 -25.58 10.72 22.33
CA GLU A 89 -26.30 9.99 23.37
C GLU A 89 -25.65 10.16 24.75
N LYS A 90 -24.30 10.09 24.80
CA LYS A 90 -23.52 10.36 26.01
C LYS A 90 -23.83 11.75 26.55
N LYS A 91 -23.76 12.79 25.72
CA LYS A 91 -24.08 14.17 26.11
C LYS A 91 -25.52 14.33 26.61
N GLU A 92 -26.48 13.64 25.99
CA GLU A 92 -27.87 13.65 26.43
C GLU A 92 -28.02 13.00 27.83
N LYS A 93 -27.36 11.86 28.06
CA LYS A 93 -27.35 11.19 29.37
C LYS A 93 -26.69 12.04 30.44
N GLU A 94 -25.54 12.64 30.14
CA GLU A 94 -24.86 13.59 31.04
C GLU A 94 -25.79 14.76 31.41
N SER A 95 -26.46 15.36 30.42
CA SER A 95 -27.43 16.44 30.62
C SER A 95 -28.64 16.01 31.47
N LYS A 96 -29.07 14.74 31.38
CA LYS A 96 -30.13 14.17 32.23
C LYS A 96 -29.65 14.00 33.68
N ILE A 97 -28.41 13.56 33.88
CA ILE A 97 -27.83 13.39 35.22
C ILE A 97 -27.68 14.74 35.92
N VAL A 98 -27.13 15.75 35.23
CA VAL A 98 -26.98 17.12 35.77
C VAL A 98 -28.32 17.66 36.26
N ARG A 99 -29.38 17.57 35.42
CA ARG A 99 -30.73 18.00 35.82
C ARG A 99 -31.27 17.27 37.05
N LYS A 100 -31.04 15.96 37.18
CA LYS A 100 -31.45 15.20 38.37
C LYS A 100 -30.67 15.63 39.61
N TYR A 101 -29.39 15.93 39.47
CA TYR A 101 -28.54 16.40 40.57
C TYR A 101 -28.96 17.80 41.05
N GLU A 102 -29.29 18.71 40.13
CA GLU A 102 -29.84 20.03 40.46
C GLU A 102 -31.15 19.94 41.26
N ILE A 103 -32.06 19.03 40.88
CA ILE A 103 -33.30 18.78 41.61
C ILE A 103 -33.00 18.23 43.01
N LEU A 104 -32.06 17.28 43.12
CA LEU A 104 -31.68 16.66 44.38
C LEU A 104 -31.07 17.69 45.35
N LEU A 105 -30.20 18.57 44.87
CA LEU A 105 -29.63 19.67 45.66
C LEU A 105 -30.71 20.60 46.22
N LYS A 106 -31.70 20.98 45.39
CA LYS A 106 -32.83 21.81 45.83
C LYS A 106 -33.70 21.10 46.89
N LEU A 107 -33.96 19.81 46.72
CA LEU A 107 -34.72 19.03 47.70
C LEU A 107 -33.96 18.86 49.01
N MET A 108 -32.63 18.68 48.95
CA MET A 108 -31.77 18.63 50.12
C MET A 108 -31.84 19.93 50.93
N GLU A 109 -31.71 21.08 50.26
CA GLU A 109 -31.86 22.41 50.88
C GLU A 109 -33.24 22.57 51.54
N GLN A 110 -34.32 22.30 50.79
CA GLN A 110 -35.69 22.37 51.31
C GLN A 110 -35.94 21.43 52.50
N THR A 111 -35.31 20.25 52.51
CA THR A 111 -35.44 19.29 53.62
C THR A 111 -34.70 19.79 54.85
N ASN A 112 -33.48 20.30 54.68
CA ASN A 112 -32.70 20.90 55.77
C ASN A 112 -33.43 22.09 56.40
N ASP A 113 -34.09 22.94 55.61
CA ASP A 113 -34.89 24.07 56.12
C ASP A 113 -36.07 23.58 56.97
N ARG A 114 -36.81 22.57 56.51
CA ARG A 114 -37.92 21.98 57.29
C ARG A 114 -37.46 21.30 58.58
N LEU A 115 -36.30 20.64 58.56
CA LEU A 115 -35.72 20.01 59.75
C LEU A 115 -35.37 21.07 60.81
N LYS A 116 -34.77 22.19 60.40
CA LYS A 116 -34.51 23.35 61.26
C LYS A 116 -35.79 23.93 61.86
N GLU A 117 -36.83 24.14 61.04
CA GLU A 117 -38.13 24.65 61.50
C GLU A 117 -38.81 23.72 62.51
N SER A 118 -38.58 22.41 62.39
CA SER A 118 -39.15 21.38 63.27
C SER A 118 -38.34 21.14 64.56
N GLY A 119 -37.20 21.83 64.72
CA GLY A 119 -36.30 21.65 65.88
C GLY A 119 -35.51 20.34 65.88
N ILE A 120 -35.37 19.68 64.72
CA ILE A 120 -34.60 18.44 64.57
C ILE A 120 -33.17 18.81 64.15
N ASP A 121 -32.18 18.51 65.01
CA ASP A 121 -30.76 18.82 64.78
C ASP A 121 -30.08 17.74 63.91
N VAL A 122 -30.56 17.59 62.66
CA VAL A 122 -29.96 16.72 61.64
C VAL A 122 -29.89 17.51 60.33
N ALA A 123 -28.72 17.52 59.69
CA ALA A 123 -28.50 18.18 58.40
C ALA A 123 -27.93 17.18 57.38
N ILE A 124 -28.52 17.14 56.20
CA ILE A 124 -28.04 16.37 55.04
C ILE A 124 -26.92 17.18 54.39
N ASN A 125 -25.74 16.57 54.22
CA ASN A 125 -24.54 17.21 53.69
C ASN A 125 -24.28 16.82 52.24
N GLN A 126 -23.38 17.55 51.59
CA GLN A 126 -23.01 17.32 50.20
C GLN A 126 -22.30 15.95 49.99
N ASP A 127 -21.66 15.41 51.05
CA ASP A 127 -21.06 14.08 51.06
C ASP A 127 -22.09 12.94 51.03
N ASP A 128 -23.35 13.22 51.38
CA ASP A 128 -24.44 12.24 51.33
C ASP A 128 -25.00 12.07 49.89
N LEU A 129 -24.51 12.85 48.93
CA LEU A 129 -24.92 12.79 47.53
C LEU A 129 -24.17 11.70 46.75
N PRO A 130 -24.81 11.06 45.75
CA PRO A 130 -24.13 10.10 44.88
C PRO A 130 -22.93 10.75 44.17
N GLN A 131 -21.74 10.17 44.32
CA GLN A 131 -20.54 10.64 43.62
C GLN A 131 -20.68 10.43 42.11
N THR A 132 -20.43 11.49 41.34
CA THR A 132 -20.37 11.41 39.88
C THR A 132 -19.05 12.02 39.41
N ASN A 133 -18.42 11.43 38.40
CA ASN A 133 -17.23 12.01 37.74
C ASN A 133 -17.59 13.18 36.79
N LEU A 134 -18.86 13.61 36.79
CA LEU A 134 -19.30 14.75 35.99
C LEU A 134 -18.97 16.02 36.76
N LYS A 135 -18.30 16.96 36.10
CA LYS A 135 -18.02 18.27 36.69
C LYS A 135 -19.31 19.09 36.69
N ILE A 136 -20.08 18.96 37.76
CA ILE A 136 -21.30 19.74 38.01
C ILE A 136 -20.83 21.06 38.60
N GLU A 137 -20.49 22.04 37.76
CA GLU A 137 -20.35 23.40 38.26
C GLU A 137 -21.74 24.02 38.46
N PRO A 138 -22.07 24.52 39.65
CA PRO A 138 -23.28 25.29 39.84
C PRO A 138 -23.15 26.59 39.02
N SER A 139 -24.11 26.80 38.11
CA SER A 139 -24.21 28.03 37.32
C SER A 139 -24.58 29.19 38.25
N THR A 140 -23.57 29.86 38.79
CA THR A 140 -23.67 31.15 39.47
C THR A 140 -22.81 32.18 38.75
N ALA A 141 -23.19 32.53 37.52
CA ALA A 141 -22.71 33.75 36.88
C ALA A 141 -23.84 34.44 36.11
N PRO A 142 -24.11 35.73 36.36
CA PRO A 142 -25.10 36.49 35.59
C PRO A 142 -24.61 36.66 34.15
N ALA A 143 -25.54 36.54 33.21
CA ALA A 143 -25.31 36.75 31.78
C ALA A 143 -24.76 38.17 31.52
N THR A 144 -23.53 38.26 31.05
CA THR A 144 -23.01 39.45 30.35
C THR A 144 -22.84 39.12 28.88
N PRO A 145 -23.37 39.93 27.94
CA PRO A 145 -23.12 39.74 26.53
C PRO A 145 -21.72 40.30 26.21
N VAL A 146 -20.77 39.43 25.87
CA VAL A 146 -19.48 39.87 25.31
C VAL A 146 -19.49 39.61 23.82
N LEU A 147 -19.74 40.70 23.09
CA LEU A 147 -19.38 40.86 21.69
C LEU A 147 -17.85 40.84 21.54
N SER A 148 -17.40 40.24 20.44
CA SER A 148 -16.12 40.44 19.74
C SER A 148 -14.83 39.81 20.30
N GLY A 149 -14.05 39.27 19.36
CA GLY A 149 -12.59 39.17 19.45
C GLY A 149 -12.05 37.75 19.50
N GLY A 150 -11.69 37.20 18.34
CA GLY A 150 -11.16 35.83 18.21
C GLY A 150 -9.78 35.60 18.83
N LEU A 151 -9.47 34.31 19.04
CA LEU A 151 -8.14 33.76 19.32
C LEU A 151 -8.07 32.30 18.80
N PRO A 152 -6.86 31.72 18.62
CA PRO A 152 -6.52 30.87 17.48
C PRO A 152 -6.72 29.37 17.76
N SER A 153 -7.04 28.62 16.71
CA SER A 153 -7.06 27.16 16.70
C SER A 153 -5.64 26.57 16.69
N PRO A 154 -5.35 25.49 17.45
CA PRO A 154 -4.04 24.83 17.49
C PRO A 154 -3.96 23.63 16.54
N PHE A 155 -4.42 23.76 15.30
CA PHE A 155 -4.32 22.68 14.31
C PHE A 155 -3.56 23.18 13.07
N PRO A 156 -2.46 22.53 12.66
CA PRO A 156 -1.77 22.90 11.44
C PRO A 156 -2.67 22.60 10.23
N ASN A 157 -2.93 23.64 9.45
CA ASN A 157 -3.55 23.59 8.14
C ASN A 157 -2.81 22.59 7.23
N PHE A 158 -3.39 21.42 6.98
CA PHE A 158 -3.08 20.63 5.80
C PHE A 158 -4.03 21.02 4.68
N ASN A 159 -3.52 21.81 3.74
CA ASN A 159 -4.24 22.26 2.56
C ASN A 159 -4.30 21.12 1.54
N PHE A 160 -5.36 20.30 1.59
CA PHE A 160 -5.57 19.15 0.70
C PHE A 160 -6.27 19.51 -0.63
N LYS A 161 -6.34 20.80 -1.01
CA LYS A 161 -6.98 21.22 -2.28
C LYS A 161 -6.10 21.08 -3.52
N GLN A 162 -4.99 20.33 -3.45
CA GLN A 162 -4.07 20.10 -4.57
C GLN A 162 -4.13 18.67 -5.15
N LEU A 163 -4.99 17.77 -4.64
CA LEU A 163 -4.99 16.37 -5.12
C LEU A 163 -6.09 16.00 -6.13
N PHE A 164 -6.94 16.95 -6.53
CA PHE A 164 -7.95 16.71 -7.56
C PHE A 164 -7.93 17.83 -8.60
N GLN A 165 -6.92 17.81 -9.47
CA GLN A 165 -7.08 18.36 -10.82
C GLN A 165 -7.54 17.24 -11.75
N PRO A 166 -8.64 17.42 -12.51
CA PRO A 166 -8.95 16.57 -13.63
C PRO A 166 -8.04 16.99 -14.80
N MET A 167 -7.09 16.14 -15.18
CA MET A 167 -6.35 16.34 -16.43
C MET A 167 -7.32 16.07 -17.58
N PHE A 168 -7.84 17.18 -18.12
CA PHE A 168 -8.66 17.20 -19.31
C PHE A 168 -7.79 16.89 -20.53
N LEU A 169 -8.36 16.06 -21.39
CA LEU A 169 -7.94 15.66 -22.71
C LEU A 169 -7.58 16.88 -23.58
N GLU A 170 -6.32 17.04 -23.99
CA GLU A 170 -5.92 17.74 -25.22
C GLU A 170 -4.41 17.50 -25.47
N GLN A 171 -4.07 16.72 -26.50
CA GLN A 171 -2.97 16.99 -27.45
C GLN A 171 -2.80 15.78 -28.37
N LEU A 172 -3.57 15.78 -29.45
CA LEU A 172 -3.27 15.00 -30.65
C LEU A 172 -1.98 15.55 -31.30
N GLY A 173 -1.06 14.68 -31.70
CA GLY A 173 -0.14 14.95 -32.81
C GLY A 173 1.35 14.77 -32.55
N GLY A 174 1.90 13.66 -33.08
CA GLY A 174 3.14 13.72 -33.86
C GLY A 174 4.45 13.25 -33.22
N ALA A 175 5.01 12.21 -33.85
CA ALA A 175 6.45 11.94 -34.07
C ALA A 175 7.29 11.29 -32.95
N PHE A 176 7.57 10.00 -33.16
CA PHE A 176 8.87 9.35 -32.86
C PHE A 176 10.00 10.02 -33.69
N PRO A 177 11.31 10.00 -33.29
CA PRO A 177 12.00 8.77 -32.87
C PRO A 177 13.17 8.87 -31.84
N SER A 178 13.64 7.67 -31.47
CA SER A 178 15.01 7.26 -31.04
C SER A 178 15.44 7.31 -29.55
N THR A 179 15.95 6.16 -29.10
CA THR A 179 16.54 5.72 -27.82
C THR A 179 18.01 6.20 -27.66
N PRO A 180 18.69 6.21 -26.47
CA PRO A 180 18.99 5.04 -25.60
C PRO A 180 18.93 5.31 -24.05
N PRO A 181 19.17 4.31 -23.18
CA PRO A 181 18.50 4.17 -21.88
C PRO A 181 19.19 4.89 -20.72
N THR A 182 18.42 5.64 -19.94
CA THR A 182 18.85 6.15 -18.63
C THR A 182 18.03 5.50 -17.51
N GLN A 183 18.78 4.91 -16.59
CA GLN A 183 18.37 4.22 -15.38
C GLN A 183 17.33 5.04 -14.58
N PHE A 184 16.10 4.53 -14.50
CA PHE A 184 15.13 5.02 -13.52
C PHE A 184 15.47 4.44 -12.14
N ARG A 185 16.09 5.27 -11.31
CA ARG A 185 16.26 5.04 -9.87
C ARG A 185 15.05 5.65 -9.15
N PRO A 186 14.26 4.89 -8.37
CA PRO A 186 13.17 5.47 -7.62
C PRO A 186 13.70 6.37 -6.47
N PRO A 187 13.03 7.50 -6.15
CA PRO A 187 13.41 8.37 -5.05
C PRO A 187 13.24 7.69 -3.68
N PRO A 188 14.10 7.96 -2.67
CA PRO A 188 14.15 7.21 -1.41
C PRO A 188 13.08 7.58 -0.37
N HIS A 189 11.99 8.26 -0.73
CA HIS A 189 11.04 8.79 0.25
C HIS A 189 9.72 8.01 0.39
N MET A 190 9.39 7.06 -0.49
CA MET A 190 8.08 6.39 -0.45
C MET A 190 8.05 5.03 0.27
N ALA A 191 9.14 4.62 0.92
CA ALA A 191 9.18 3.39 1.73
C ALA A 191 8.78 3.59 3.21
N ALA A 192 8.58 4.84 3.65
CA ALA A 192 8.37 5.16 5.08
C ALA A 192 6.90 5.24 5.53
N ALA A 193 5.92 5.09 4.62
CA ALA A 193 4.52 5.40 4.93
C ALA A 193 3.60 4.18 5.20
N MET A 194 4.12 2.94 5.26
CA MET A 194 3.32 1.73 5.57
C MET A 194 3.62 1.09 6.94
N GLN A 195 4.26 1.79 7.88
CA GLN A 195 4.69 1.19 9.16
C GLN A 195 3.97 1.66 10.43
N HIS A 196 2.83 2.34 10.34
CA HIS A 196 2.11 2.80 11.54
C HIS A 196 0.61 2.52 11.51
N HIS A 197 0.22 1.24 11.67
CA HIS A 197 -0.94 0.85 12.50
C HIS A 197 -1.04 -0.68 12.65
N GLN A 198 -0.71 -1.19 13.84
CA GLN A 198 -1.57 -2.05 14.69
C GLN A 198 -0.73 -2.63 15.83
N LEU A 199 -1.17 -2.33 17.05
CA LEU A 199 -0.56 -2.69 18.32
C LEU A 199 -1.00 -4.09 18.77
N LYS A 200 -0.07 -4.79 19.45
CA LYS A 200 -0.23 -5.99 20.29
C LYS A 200 -0.44 -7.34 19.58
N VAL A 201 0.64 -7.85 18.98
CA VAL A 201 0.94 -9.29 19.00
C VAL A 201 2.43 -9.42 19.36
N THR A 202 2.72 -10.29 20.32
CA THR A 202 4.04 -10.63 20.89
C THR A 202 5.25 -10.37 19.99
N ASP A 203 6.24 -9.66 20.53
CA ASP A 203 7.53 -9.26 19.93
C ASP A 203 8.20 -10.35 19.06
N HIS A 204 7.82 -10.40 17.79
CA HIS A 204 8.61 -11.01 16.72
C HIS A 204 9.01 -9.92 15.74
N GLN A 205 9.90 -9.04 16.21
CA GLN A 205 10.75 -8.20 15.36
C GLN A 205 11.38 -9.12 14.30
N SER A 206 10.90 -9.02 13.05
CA SER A 206 11.45 -9.80 11.94
C SER A 206 12.95 -9.53 11.87
N PRO A 207 13.82 -10.56 11.89
CA PRO A 207 15.26 -10.35 12.00
C PRO A 207 15.80 -9.46 10.88
N PRO A 208 16.71 -8.50 11.19
CA PRO A 208 17.14 -7.48 10.25
C PRO A 208 17.76 -8.09 8.99
N MET A 209 17.40 -7.59 7.81
CA MET A 209 17.89 -8.13 6.54
C MET A 209 19.42 -7.98 6.39
N LYS A 210 20.05 -8.86 5.61
CA LYS A 210 21.47 -8.78 5.20
C LYS A 210 21.57 -8.76 3.68
N THR A 211 22.62 -8.13 3.14
CA THR A 211 22.90 -8.12 1.71
C THR A 211 23.69 -9.36 1.30
N CYS A 212 23.27 -10.05 0.23
CA CYS A 212 24.04 -11.15 -0.38
C CYS A 212 25.36 -10.63 -0.97
N GLN A 213 26.47 -11.31 -0.71
CA GLN A 213 27.79 -10.89 -1.24
C GLN A 213 27.99 -11.17 -2.73
N SER A 214 27.17 -12.03 -3.34
CA SER A 214 27.32 -12.41 -4.75
C SER A 214 26.43 -11.60 -5.69
N CYS A 215 25.16 -11.37 -5.31
CA CYS A 215 24.18 -10.66 -6.15
C CYS A 215 23.67 -9.35 -5.55
N PHE A 216 24.17 -8.95 -4.38
CA PHE A 216 23.83 -7.69 -3.69
C PHE A 216 22.34 -7.48 -3.36
N GLN A 217 21.52 -8.53 -3.45
CA GLN A 217 20.11 -8.49 -3.04
C GLN A 217 19.94 -8.63 -1.52
N GLN A 218 18.88 -8.04 -0.98
CA GLN A 218 18.53 -8.19 0.44
C GLN A 218 17.94 -9.58 0.72
N ILE A 219 18.48 -10.27 1.72
CA ILE A 219 18.05 -11.61 2.16
C ILE A 219 17.91 -11.64 3.69
N HIS A 220 17.11 -12.56 4.23
CA HIS A 220 16.95 -12.71 5.69
C HIS A 220 18.31 -12.95 6.40
N ARG A 221 18.56 -12.34 7.58
CA ARG A 221 19.87 -12.41 8.28
C ARG A 221 20.41 -13.83 8.46
N ASN A 222 19.50 -14.75 8.74
CA ASN A 222 19.81 -16.15 9.04
C ASN A 222 19.70 -17.07 7.82
N ALA A 223 19.45 -16.55 6.61
CA ALA A 223 19.39 -17.38 5.41
C ALA A 223 20.77 -18.01 5.12
N PRO A 224 20.88 -19.35 5.03
CA PRO A 224 22.15 -20.05 4.76
C PRO A 224 22.59 -19.91 3.30
N ILE A 225 21.63 -19.74 2.39
CA ILE A 225 21.82 -19.62 0.95
C ILE A 225 20.96 -18.47 0.43
N CYS A 226 21.45 -17.71 -0.55
CA CYS A 226 20.66 -16.69 -1.23
C CYS A 226 19.54 -17.34 -2.07
N PRO A 227 18.26 -16.98 -1.91
CA PRO A 227 17.18 -17.56 -2.72
C PRO A 227 17.32 -17.20 -4.21
N MET A 228 17.91 -16.04 -4.52
CA MET A 228 18.06 -15.52 -5.88
C MET A 228 19.20 -16.19 -6.64
N CYS A 229 20.42 -16.19 -6.09
CA CYS A 229 21.62 -16.67 -6.81
C CYS A 229 22.18 -17.99 -6.28
N LYS A 230 21.56 -18.59 -5.26
CA LYS A 230 21.98 -19.86 -4.62
C LYS A 230 23.39 -19.87 -4.02
N SER A 231 24.08 -18.73 -3.98
CA SER A 231 25.38 -18.63 -3.31
C SER A 231 25.24 -18.77 -1.78
N LYS A 232 26.21 -19.43 -1.14
CA LYS A 232 26.28 -19.57 0.32
C LYS A 232 26.47 -18.20 0.98
N SER A 233 25.61 -17.88 1.94
CA SER A 233 25.76 -16.63 2.70
C SER A 233 26.65 -16.84 3.92
N ARG A 234 27.74 -16.06 4.02
CA ARG A 234 28.63 -16.08 5.19
C ARG A 234 28.17 -15.02 6.21
N SER A 235 28.00 -15.42 7.47
CA SER A 235 27.79 -14.49 8.59
C SER A 235 29.05 -13.64 8.80
N LYS A 236 28.89 -12.33 9.06
CA LYS A 236 30.00 -11.44 9.45
C LYS A 236 30.57 -11.79 10.83
N ASN A 237 29.81 -12.50 11.68
CA ASN A 237 30.25 -12.91 13.01
C ASN A 237 30.05 -14.43 13.16
N PRO A 238 30.98 -15.26 12.66
CA PRO A 238 30.91 -16.70 12.87
C PRO A 238 31.05 -17.01 14.37
N LYS A 239 30.12 -17.79 14.94
CA LYS A 239 30.26 -18.27 16.32
C LYS A 239 31.57 -19.04 16.42
N LYS A 240 32.44 -18.68 17.37
CA LYS A 240 33.69 -19.40 17.63
C LYS A 240 33.36 -20.88 17.84
N PRO A 241 34.04 -21.82 17.17
CA PRO A 241 33.83 -23.24 17.41
C PRO A 241 34.14 -23.53 18.88
N LYS A 242 33.20 -24.17 19.59
CA LYS A 242 33.45 -24.71 20.93
C LYS A 242 34.58 -25.73 20.79
N ARG A 243 35.65 -25.57 21.59
CA ARG A 243 36.69 -26.60 21.71
C ARG A 243 36.00 -27.88 22.18
N LYS A 244 36.23 -29.00 21.48
CA LYS A 244 35.92 -30.32 22.01
C LYS A 244 36.91 -30.56 23.14
N ASP A 245 36.40 -30.74 24.35
CA ASP A 245 37.19 -31.28 25.45
C ASP A 245 37.61 -32.71 25.05
N ALA A 246 38.92 -32.95 25.14
CA ALA A 246 39.56 -34.24 24.91
C ALA A 246 39.43 -35.12 26.15
#